data_AF-A0A966QF16-F1
#
_entry.id   AF-A0A966QF16-F1
#
_cell.length_a   1.000
_cell.length_b   1.000
_cell.length_c   1.000
_cell.angle_alpha   90.00
_cell.angle_beta   90.00
_cell.angle_gamma   90.00
#
_symmetry.space_group_name_H-M   'P 1'
#
loop_
_entity.id
_entity.type
_entity.pdbx_description
1 polymer ?
#
loop_
_entity_poly.entity_id
_entity_poly.type
_entity_poly.pdbx_seq_one_letter_code
_entity_poly.pdbx_strand_id
1 'polypeptide(L)'
;MAQATKSDSQIFSEIAVKIIESQESIIGPIALQQAKKVSGLSLDWSHKKVDIKSNSPKVIDSLVNQYKVLFGDMAVETCRDVSRQLVSQLPANERPQTLNI
;
A
#
# COMPACT_ATOMS: atom_id res chain seq x y z
N MET A 1 -25.60 -4.16 -15.51
CA MET A 1 -24.28 -3.54 -15.70
C MET A 1 -23.29 -4.29 -14.81
N ALA A 2 -22.49 -5.20 -15.39
CA ALA A 2 -21.55 -6.02 -14.64
C ALA A 2 -20.36 -5.15 -14.20
N GLN A 3 -20.11 -5.06 -12.90
CA GLN A 3 -18.84 -4.51 -12.40
C GLN A 3 -17.74 -5.45 -12.86
N ALA A 4 -16.78 -4.94 -13.63
CA ALA A 4 -15.56 -5.67 -13.94
C ALA A 4 -14.84 -5.97 -12.61
N THR A 5 -14.67 -7.26 -12.30
CA THR A 5 -13.90 -7.70 -11.14
C THR A 5 -12.46 -7.19 -11.30
N LYS A 6 -12.01 -6.33 -10.39
CA LYS A 6 -10.62 -5.85 -10.35
C LYS A 6 -9.68 -7.04 -10.19
N SER A 7 -8.61 -7.07 -10.96
CA SER A 7 -7.56 -8.09 -10.80
C SER A 7 -6.79 -7.83 -9.50
N ASP A 8 -6.24 -8.87 -8.86
CA ASP A 8 -5.51 -8.73 -7.58
C ASP A 8 -4.38 -7.70 -7.68
N SER A 9 -3.64 -7.67 -8.79
CA SER A 9 -2.61 -6.66 -9.06
C SER A 9 -3.14 -5.22 -8.99
N GLN A 10 -4.37 -4.97 -9.43
CA GLN A 10 -4.99 -3.64 -9.36
C GLN A 10 -5.35 -3.31 -7.91
N ILE A 11 -5.85 -4.28 -7.14
CA ILE A 11 -6.15 -4.11 -5.72
C ILE A 11 -4.87 -3.76 -4.95
N PHE A 12 -3.75 -4.44 -5.21
CA PHE A 12 -2.47 -4.12 -4.58
C PHE A 12 -1.96 -2.72 -4.95
N SER A 13 -2.04 -2.33 -6.23
CA SER A 13 -1.69 -0.97 -6.66
C SER A 13 -2.53 0.09 -5.95
N GLU A 14 -3.84 -0.14 -5.81
CA GLU A 14 -4.73 0.78 -5.09
C GLU A 14 -4.42 0.84 -3.59
N ILE A 15 -4.10 -0.29 -2.96
CA ILE A 15 -3.65 -0.33 -1.56
C ILE A 15 -2.40 0.54 -1.39
N ALA A 16 -1.40 0.38 -2.26
CA ALA A 16 -0.18 1.17 -2.18
C ALA A 16 -0.44 2.66 -2.37
N VAL A 17 -1.28 3.04 -3.34
CA VAL A 17 -1.68 4.45 -3.53
C VAL A 17 -2.32 5.00 -2.25
N LYS A 18 -3.31 4.29 -1.68
CA LYS A 18 -3.99 4.73 -0.45
C LYS A 18 -3.04 4.90 0.73
N ILE A 19 -2.12 3.96 0.91
CA ILE A 19 -1.10 4.03 1.95
C ILE A 19 -0.20 5.25 1.74
N ILE A 20 0.35 5.43 0.54
CA ILE A 20 1.29 6.51 0.25
C ILE A 20 0.61 7.87 0.37
N GLU A 21 -0.64 8.02 -0.11
CA GLU A 21 -1.42 9.26 0.05
C GLU A 21 -1.65 9.61 1.51
N SER A 22 -2.05 8.62 2.32
CA SER A 22 -2.30 8.85 3.74
C SER A 22 -1.02 9.24 4.47
N GLN A 23 0.09 8.58 4.17
CA GLN A 23 1.37 8.90 4.80
C GLN A 23 1.87 10.27 4.32
N GLU A 24 1.77 10.60 3.04
CA GLU A 24 2.10 11.93 2.50
C GLU A 24 1.31 13.04 3.21
N SER A 25 0.03 12.82 3.50
CA SER A 25 -0.80 13.79 4.23
C SER A 25 -0.38 13.99 5.69
N ILE A 26 0.32 13.04 6.31
CA ILE A 26 0.70 13.09 7.73
C ILE A 26 2.15 13.55 7.89
N ILE A 27 3.08 12.94 7.14
CA ILE A 27 4.53 13.16 7.30
C ILE A 27 5.11 14.01 6.16
N GLY A 28 4.31 14.38 5.16
CA GLY A 28 4.72 15.23 4.05
C GLY A 28 5.51 14.50 2.96
N PRO A 29 6.27 15.23 2.12
CA PRO A 29 6.89 14.69 0.89
C PRO A 29 7.93 13.59 1.14
N ILE A 30 8.44 13.47 2.38
CA ILE A 30 9.31 12.36 2.80
C ILE A 30 8.62 11.00 2.59
N ALA A 31 7.29 10.95 2.63
CA ALA A 31 6.54 9.71 2.39
C ALA A 31 6.83 9.12 1.01
N LEU A 32 6.97 9.96 -0.01
CA LEU A 32 7.29 9.56 -1.37
C LEU A 32 8.72 9.07 -1.49
N GLN A 33 9.65 9.74 -0.79
CA GLN A 33 11.04 9.32 -0.76
C GLN A 33 11.20 7.95 -0.10
N GLN A 34 10.40 7.65 0.93
CA GLN A 34 10.37 6.33 1.54
C GLN A 34 9.76 5.27 0.61
N ALA A 35 8.62 5.55 -0.02
CA ALA A 35 7.99 4.61 -0.95
C ALA A 35 8.93 4.20 -2.09
N LYS A 36 9.72 5.15 -2.63
CA LYS A 36 10.72 4.89 -3.68
C LYS A 36 11.84 3.92 -3.27
N LYS A 37 12.04 3.68 -1.97
CA LYS A 37 13.05 2.71 -1.47
C LYS A 37 12.52 1.28 -1.46
N VAL A 38 11.22 1.07 -1.66
CA VAL A 38 10.60 -0.24 -1.58
C VAL A 38 10.85 -0.99 -2.90
N SER A 39 11.66 -2.04 -2.81
CA SER A 39 11.92 -2.93 -3.93
C SER A 39 10.63 -3.57 -4.45
N GLY A 40 10.40 -3.48 -5.76
CA GLY A 40 9.21 -4.03 -6.41
C GLY A 40 8.01 -3.09 -6.47
N LEU A 41 8.19 -1.83 -6.03
CA LEU A 41 7.20 -0.77 -6.14
C LEU A 41 7.74 0.33 -7.07
N SER A 42 6.98 0.72 -8.09
CA SER A 42 7.29 1.83 -9.00
C SER A 42 6.21 2.89 -8.89
N LEU A 43 6.60 4.16 -8.74
CA LEU A 43 5.65 5.27 -8.58
C LEU A 43 5.66 6.19 -9.80
N ASP A 44 4.47 6.49 -10.28
CA ASP A 44 4.18 7.68 -11.07
C ASP A 44 3.24 8.57 -10.26
N TRP A 45 3.84 9.38 -9.38
CA TRP A 45 3.08 10.16 -8.41
C TRP A 45 2.38 11.37 -9.02
N SER A 46 2.84 11.84 -10.19
CA SER A 46 2.15 12.88 -10.95
C SER A 46 0.75 12.44 -11.39
N HIS A 47 0.57 11.14 -11.64
CA HIS A 47 -0.73 10.56 -12.02
C HIS A 47 -1.36 9.71 -10.90
N LYS A 48 -0.80 9.73 -9.68
CA LYS A 48 -1.22 8.89 -8.54
C LYS A 48 -1.31 7.41 -8.91
N LYS A 49 -0.29 6.91 -9.61
CA LYS A 49 -0.18 5.52 -10.05
C LYS A 49 0.97 4.80 -9.37
N VAL A 50 0.73 3.54 -9.07
CA VAL A 50 1.73 2.62 -8.54
C VAL A 50 1.66 1.32 -9.32
N ASP A 51 2.81 0.85 -9.77
CA ASP A 51 2.99 -0.48 -10.34
C ASP A 51 3.72 -1.39 -9.35
N ILE A 52 3.17 -2.58 -9.14
CA ILE A 52 3.69 -3.58 -8.20
C ILE A 52 4.07 -4.84 -8.96
N LYS A 53 5.26 -5.37 -8.68
CA LYS A 53 5.74 -6.64 -9.25
C LYS A 53 5.02 -7.85 -8.64
N SER A 54 5.19 -9.04 -9.25
CA SER A 54 4.51 -10.31 -8.92
C SER A 54 4.55 -10.83 -7.47
N ASN A 55 5.17 -10.13 -6.51
CA ASN A 55 5.20 -10.50 -5.09
C ASN A 55 4.45 -9.46 -4.22
N SER A 56 3.25 -9.13 -4.66
CA SER A 56 2.50 -7.96 -4.21
C SER A 56 2.24 -7.88 -2.70
N PRO A 57 1.89 -8.97 -1.98
CA PRO A 57 1.69 -8.89 -0.53
C PRO A 57 2.96 -8.46 0.22
N LYS A 58 4.12 -9.02 -0.15
CA LYS A 58 5.42 -8.68 0.46
C LYS A 58 5.86 -7.26 0.13
N VAL A 59 5.50 -6.75 -1.06
CA VAL A 59 5.78 -5.35 -1.43
C VAL A 59 4.97 -4.40 -0.54
N ILE A 60 3.69 -4.70 -0.29
CA ILE A 60 2.88 -3.91 0.64
C ILE A 60 3.43 -3.99 2.07
N ASP A 61 3.82 -5.18 2.55
CA ASP A 61 4.43 -5.32 3.87
C ASP A 61 5.73 -4.51 4.00
N SER A 62 6.54 -4.50 2.94
CA SER A 62 7.77 -3.72 2.89
C SER A 62 7.49 -2.21 2.93
N LEU A 63 6.44 -1.75 2.24
CA LEU A 63 6.00 -0.36 2.25
C LEU A 63 5.54 0.08 3.64
N VAL A 64 4.69 -0.69 4.29
CA VAL A 64 4.21 -0.39 5.66
C VAL A 64 5.38 -0.36 6.65
N ASN A 65 6.29 -1.33 6.55
CA ASN A 65 7.48 -1.37 7.40
C ASN A 65 8.41 -0.18 7.17
N GLN A 66 8.55 0.31 5.93
CA GLN A 66 9.34 1.49 5.64
C GLN A 66 8.81 2.74 6.36
N TYR A 67 7.48 2.87 6.49
CA TYR A 67 6.88 3.95 7.28
C TYR A 67 6.95 3.70 8.77
N LYS A 68 6.81 2.45 9.23
CA LYS A 68 6.99 2.07 10.63
C LYS A 68 8.36 2.50 11.17
N VAL A 69 9.43 2.35 10.38
CA VAL A 69 10.79 2.78 10.78
C VAL A 69 10.85 4.28 11.12
N LEU A 70 10.04 5.12 10.46
CA LEU A 70 10.03 6.56 10.72
C LEU A 70 9.06 6.97 11.82
N PHE A 71 7.89 6.35 11.89
CA PHE A 71 6.75 6.85 12.68
C PHE A 71 6.16 5.84 13.67
N GLY A 72 6.83 4.70 13.83
CA GLY A 72 6.42 3.64 14.76
C GLY A 72 5.09 3.01 14.38
N ASP A 73 4.40 2.46 15.39
CA ASP A 73 3.17 1.71 15.18
C ASP A 73 1.98 2.58 14.71
N MET A 74 2.02 3.90 14.92
CA MET A 74 1.01 4.82 14.38
C MET A 74 0.97 4.80 12.85
N ALA A 75 2.12 4.65 12.18
CA ALA A 75 2.14 4.49 10.73
C ALA A 75 1.43 3.22 10.30
N VAL A 76 1.64 2.11 11.03
CA VAL A 76 1.02 0.81 10.73
C VAL A 76 -0.49 0.89 10.88
N GLU A 77 -0.99 1.47 11.98
CA GLU A 77 -2.43 1.60 12.22
C GLU A 77 -3.11 2.45 11.15
N THR A 78 -2.49 3.58 10.80
CA THR A 78 -2.97 4.43 9.71
C THR A 78 -3.04 3.66 8.39
N CYS A 79 -2.00 2.88 8.06
CA CYS A 79 -1.98 2.06 6.86
C CYS A 79 -3.10 1.01 6.86
N ARG A 80 -3.35 0.35 8.00
CA ARG A 80 -4.43 -0.63 8.17
C ARG A 80 -5.79 0.00 7.94
N ASP A 81 -6.03 1.18 8.50
CA ASP A 81 -7.33 1.85 8.40
C ASP A 81 -7.67 2.27 6.97
N VAL A 82 -6.72 2.89 6.26
CA VAL A 82 -6.99 3.37 4.88
C VAL A 82 -7.09 2.26 3.84
N SER A 83 -6.53 1.08 4.14
CA SER A 83 -6.50 -0.07 3.22
C SER A 83 -7.53 -1.16 3.54
N ARG A 84 -8.21 -1.10 4.69
CA ARG A 84 -9.11 -2.15 5.21
C ARG A 84 -10.11 -2.70 4.19
N GLN A 85 -10.81 -1.82 3.47
CA GLN A 85 -11.80 -2.23 2.48
C GLN A 85 -11.18 -2.94 1.27
N LEU A 86 -9.99 -2.53 0.84
CA LEU A 86 -9.28 -3.15 -0.27
C LEU A 86 -8.68 -4.51 0.14
N VAL A 87 -8.09 -4.58 1.34
CA VAL A 87 -7.55 -5.83 1.90
C VAL A 87 -8.64 -6.88 2.08
N SER A 88 -9.86 -6.48 2.45
CA SER A 88 -11.00 -7.42 2.56
C SER A 88 -11.43 -8.06 1.24
N GLN A 89 -11.06 -7.47 0.10
CA GLN A 89 -11.36 -8.01 -1.24
C GLN A 89 -10.34 -9.06 -1.68
N LEU A 90 -9.18 -9.15 -1.00
CA LEU A 90 -8.15 -10.14 -1.30
C LEU A 90 -8.47 -11.50 -0.66
N PRO A 91 -8.07 -12.61 -1.32
CA PRO A 91 -8.04 -13.92 -0.69
C PRO A 91 -7.23 -13.91 0.61
N ALA A 92 -7.66 -14.65 1.63
CA ALA A 92 -7.04 -14.62 2.96
C ALA A 92 -5.53 -14.97 2.94
N ASN A 93 -5.12 -15.86 2.04
CA ASN A 93 -3.72 -16.28 1.85
C ASN A 93 -2.85 -15.24 1.10
N GLU A 94 -3.45 -14.17 0.58
CA GLU A 94 -2.76 -13.11 -0.16
C GLU A 94 -2.77 -11.77 0.59
N ARG A 95 -3.34 -11.73 1.79
CA ARG A 95 -3.38 -10.50 2.59
C ARG A 95 -1.98 -10.15 3.12
N PRO A 96 -1.54 -8.89 3.01
CA PRO A 96 -0.31 -8.43 3.64
C PRO A 96 -0.36 -8.64 5.16
N GLN A 97 0.70 -9.19 5.75
CA GLN A 97 0.71 -9.55 7.18
C GLN A 97 0.61 -8.33 8.09
N THR A 98 1.23 -7.21 7.68
CA THR A 98 1.23 -5.94 8.41
C THR A 98 -0.15 -5.28 8.47
N LEU A 99 -1.03 -5.63 7.52
CA LEU A 99 -2.39 -5.10 7.40
C LEU A 99 -3.46 -6.10 7.84
N ASN A 100 -3.05 -7.20 8.47
CA ASN A 100 -4.00 -8.21 8.94
C ASN A 100 -5.00 -7.56 9.91
N ILE A 101 -6.28 -7.87 9.69
CA ILE A 101 -7.45 -7.30 10.35
C ILE A 101 -8.22 -8.40 11.06
#